data_AF-A0A941NU67-F1
#
_entry.id   AF-A0A941NU67-F1
#
_cell.length_a   1.000
_cell.length_b   1.000
_cell.length_c   1.000
_cell.angle_alpha   90.00
_cell.angle_beta   90.00
_cell.angle_gamma   90.00
#
_symmetry.space_group_name_H-M   'P 1'
#
loop_
_entity.id
_entity.type
_entity.pdbx_description
1 polymer ?
#
loop_
_entity_poly.entity_id
_entity_poly.type
_entity_poly.pdbx_seq_one_letter_code
_entity_poly.pdbx_strand_id
1 'polypeptide(L)'
;MQGQYQIEDPEKFLFLQDTVSPTFSTGANGGPGKHLKAVAAEIQAKPDLAKQFPPLKVFHVDDPETEEACTFSLDTRRLLTFRMAKVHAVKTTPASFREIRQSTWKMTSEEGGIITPGMTSTPNKDAYPHSYTTLYKLRSELERLTQQGMQHCQANNIVGEAREAYLDQTIEPAIRAAFHLR
;
A
#
# COMPACT_ATOMS: atom_id res chain seq x y z
N MET A 1 -11.59 -17.98 -10.14
CA MET A 1 -12.15 -17.91 -8.77
C MET A 1 -12.58 -16.47 -8.52
N GLN A 2 -13.86 -16.21 -8.30
CA GLN A 2 -14.32 -14.87 -7.89
C GLN A 2 -13.84 -14.64 -6.46
N GLY A 3 -12.85 -13.78 -6.26
CA GLY A 3 -12.41 -13.39 -4.93
C GLY A 3 -13.60 -12.79 -4.18
N GLN A 4 -13.87 -13.27 -2.96
CA GLN A 4 -14.82 -12.63 -2.07
C GLN A 4 -14.35 -11.19 -1.83
N TYR A 5 -15.17 -10.22 -2.24
CA TYR A 5 -14.95 -8.81 -1.91
C TYR A 5 -15.93 -8.39 -0.82
N GLN A 6 -15.49 -7.46 0.02
CA GLN A 6 -16.34 -6.81 1.03
C GLN A 6 -16.74 -5.42 0.52
N ILE A 7 -17.83 -4.86 1.06
CA ILE A 7 -18.23 -3.48 0.77
C ILE A 7 -18.00 -2.66 2.02
N GLU A 8 -17.17 -1.65 1.91
CA GLU A 8 -16.73 -0.83 3.03
C GLU A 8 -16.67 0.65 2.66
N ASP A 9 -16.62 1.50 3.68
CA ASP A 9 -16.50 2.95 3.51
C ASP A 9 -15.00 3.33 3.34
N PRO A 10 -14.59 3.94 2.22
CA PRO A 10 -13.22 4.36 2.00
C PRO A 10 -12.72 5.39 3.02
N GLU A 11 -13.58 6.12 3.73
CA GLU A 11 -13.15 7.03 4.81
C GLU A 11 -12.51 6.30 6.00
N LYS A 12 -12.73 4.98 6.13
CA LYS A 12 -12.11 4.15 7.18
C LYS A 12 -10.66 3.75 6.88
N PHE A 13 -10.18 3.91 5.64
CA PHE A 13 -8.87 3.39 5.23
C PHE A 13 -7.77 4.44 5.25
N LEU A 14 -6.69 4.14 5.93
CA LEU A 14 -5.50 4.97 5.94
C LEU A 14 -4.71 4.80 4.64
N PHE A 15 -4.00 5.86 4.28
CA PHE A 15 -3.06 5.80 3.17
C PHE A 15 -1.79 5.08 3.61
N LEU A 16 -1.27 4.19 2.77
CA LEU A 16 0.02 3.58 3.03
C LEU A 16 1.16 4.61 2.88
N GLN A 17 1.07 5.52 1.92
CA GLN A 17 2.15 6.45 1.59
C GLN A 17 1.65 7.89 1.58
N ASP A 18 2.46 8.78 2.15
CA ASP A 18 2.18 10.21 2.20
C ASP A 18 2.25 10.84 0.80
N THR A 19 3.08 10.28 -0.09
CA THR A 19 3.27 10.79 -1.46
C THR A 19 2.48 9.98 -2.48
N VAL A 20 1.37 10.56 -2.93
CA VAL A 20 0.65 10.10 -4.13
C VAL A 20 1.45 10.54 -5.37
N SER A 21 2.55 9.88 -5.74
CA SER A 21 3.30 10.25 -6.97
C SER A 21 2.66 9.65 -8.21
N PRO A 22 2.32 10.46 -9.25
CA PRO A 22 1.88 10.07 -10.59
C PRO A 22 2.71 9.09 -11.39
N THR A 23 2.19 7.96 -11.85
CA THR A 23 2.75 7.27 -13.02
C THR A 23 1.57 6.64 -13.75
N PHE A 24 1.29 7.18 -14.93
CA PHE A 24 0.46 6.60 -15.96
C PHE A 24 1.15 6.86 -17.29
N SER A 25 1.18 5.83 -18.14
CA SER A 25 1.88 5.81 -19.42
C SER A 25 1.20 6.67 -20.49
N THR A 26 -0.07 7.04 -20.32
CA THR A 26 -0.80 7.91 -21.25
C THR A 26 -2.01 8.56 -20.56
N GLY A 27 -2.16 9.89 -20.65
CA GLY A 27 -3.45 10.54 -20.34
C GLY A 27 -3.40 11.98 -19.83
N ALA A 28 -3.94 12.88 -20.67
CA ALA A 28 -4.36 14.28 -20.47
C ALA A 28 -3.27 15.37 -20.32
N ASN A 29 -3.39 16.43 -21.14
CA ASN A 29 -2.65 17.69 -21.00
C ASN A 29 -3.08 18.40 -19.71
N GLY A 30 -2.43 18.06 -18.61
CA GLY A 30 -2.70 18.62 -17.30
C GLY A 30 -2.11 17.72 -16.25
N GLY A 31 -1.23 18.27 -15.40
CA GLY A 31 -0.43 17.48 -14.47
C GLY A 31 -1.22 16.52 -13.58
N PRO A 32 -0.53 15.59 -12.90
CA PRO A 32 -1.11 14.36 -12.36
C PRO A 32 -2.32 14.49 -11.42
N GLY A 33 -2.44 15.59 -10.68
CA GLY A 33 -3.59 15.87 -9.80
C GLY A 33 -4.88 16.29 -10.52
N LYS A 34 -4.80 16.76 -11.77
CA LYS A 34 -5.98 17.15 -12.56
C LYS A 34 -6.80 15.93 -13.01
N HIS A 35 -6.14 14.82 -13.29
CA HIS A 35 -6.80 13.59 -13.71
C HIS A 35 -7.61 12.95 -12.56
N LEU A 36 -7.05 12.87 -11.34
CA LEU A 36 -7.76 12.35 -10.18
C LEU A 36 -9.03 13.17 -9.86
N LYS A 37 -8.93 14.51 -9.97
CA LYS A 37 -10.07 15.42 -9.82
C LYS A 37 -11.15 15.20 -10.87
N ALA A 38 -10.76 14.99 -12.13
CA ALA A 38 -11.70 14.74 -13.22
C ALA A 38 -12.46 13.41 -13.02
N VAL A 39 -11.74 12.34 -12.68
CA VAL A 39 -12.36 11.03 -12.39
C VAL A 39 -13.27 11.12 -11.16
N ALA A 40 -12.83 11.82 -10.10
CA ALA A 40 -13.67 12.03 -8.92
C ALA A 40 -14.96 12.80 -9.23
N ALA A 41 -14.87 13.85 -10.05
CA ALA A 41 -16.05 14.60 -10.51
C ALA A 41 -16.99 13.74 -11.36
N GLU A 42 -16.45 12.86 -12.21
CA GLU A 42 -17.23 11.93 -13.01
C GLU A 42 -17.98 10.91 -12.13
N ILE A 43 -17.31 10.33 -11.15
CA ILE A 43 -17.93 9.43 -10.16
C ILE A 43 -18.99 10.17 -9.35
N GLN A 44 -18.73 11.42 -8.96
CA GLN A 44 -19.71 12.22 -8.24
C GLN A 44 -20.97 12.48 -9.10
N ALA A 45 -20.80 12.72 -10.41
CA ALA A 45 -21.92 12.88 -11.35
C ALA A 45 -22.64 11.55 -11.67
N LYS A 46 -21.93 10.42 -11.59
CA LYS A 46 -22.46 9.07 -11.87
C LYS A 46 -21.95 8.06 -10.82
N PRO A 47 -22.58 7.99 -9.63
CA PRO A 47 -22.06 7.19 -8.52
C PRO A 47 -21.86 5.70 -8.82
N ASP A 48 -22.65 5.13 -9.74
CA ASP A 48 -22.50 3.73 -10.15
C ASP A 48 -21.16 3.42 -10.85
N LEU A 49 -20.45 4.43 -11.37
CA LEU A 49 -19.10 4.25 -11.90
C LEU A 49 -18.14 3.70 -10.84
N ALA A 50 -18.31 4.07 -9.57
CA ALA A 50 -17.47 3.56 -8.48
C ALA A 50 -17.48 2.02 -8.40
N LYS A 51 -18.60 1.38 -8.74
CA LYS A 51 -18.77 -0.09 -8.70
C LYS A 51 -18.03 -0.84 -9.81
N GLN A 52 -17.63 -0.12 -10.86
CA GLN A 52 -16.91 -0.64 -12.02
C GLN A 52 -15.39 -0.72 -11.78
N PHE A 53 -14.88 0.01 -10.79
CA PHE A 53 -13.48 -0.07 -10.41
C PHE A 53 -13.16 -1.44 -9.79
N PRO A 54 -11.93 -1.94 -9.97
CA PRO A 54 -11.46 -3.10 -9.22
C PRO A 54 -11.53 -2.84 -7.70
N PRO A 55 -11.71 -3.89 -6.88
CA PRO A 55 -11.68 -3.75 -5.42
C PRO A 55 -10.39 -3.09 -4.94
N LEU A 56 -10.48 -2.28 -3.87
CA LEU A 56 -9.31 -1.78 -3.16
C LEU A 56 -8.64 -2.94 -2.41
N LYS A 57 -7.34 -3.07 -2.54
CA LYS A 57 -6.57 -3.97 -1.68
C LYS A 57 -6.28 -3.29 -0.36
N VAL A 58 -6.75 -3.89 0.72
CA VAL A 58 -6.62 -3.36 2.08
C VAL A 58 -6.01 -4.40 3.01
N PHE A 59 -5.35 -3.95 4.07
CA PHE A 59 -4.86 -4.82 5.14
C PHE A 59 -5.08 -4.16 6.49
N HIS A 60 -5.27 -4.98 7.52
CA HIS A 60 -5.49 -4.53 8.88
C HIS A 60 -4.27 -4.82 9.75
N VAL A 61 -3.92 -3.86 10.59
CA VAL A 61 -2.78 -3.91 11.51
C VAL A 61 -3.26 -3.50 12.89
N ASP A 62 -2.89 -4.27 13.89
CA ASP A 62 -3.15 -3.98 15.30
C ASP A 62 -1.82 -4.10 16.05
N ASP A 63 -1.31 -2.96 16.52
CA ASP A 63 -0.06 -2.92 17.31
C ASP A 63 -0.41 -3.18 18.79
N PRO A 64 -0.10 -4.37 19.34
CA PRO A 64 -0.44 -4.71 20.71
C PRO A 64 0.30 -3.86 21.75
N GLU A 65 1.38 -3.18 21.38
CA GLU A 65 2.10 -2.29 22.29
C GLU A 65 1.44 -0.93 22.44
N THR A 66 0.80 -0.43 21.38
CA THR A 66 0.16 0.90 21.37
C THR A 66 -1.36 0.84 21.40
N GLU A 67 -1.94 -0.36 21.26
CA GLU A 67 -3.38 -0.61 21.11
C GLU A 67 -3.99 0.12 19.90
N GLU A 68 -3.15 0.56 18.95
CA GLU A 68 -3.57 1.20 17.72
C GLU A 68 -4.03 0.15 16.70
N ALA A 69 -5.30 0.22 16.31
CA ALA A 69 -5.89 -0.62 15.26
C ALA A 69 -6.16 0.21 13.99
N CYS A 70 -5.51 -0.14 12.90
CA CYS A 70 -5.49 0.63 11.66
C CYS A 70 -5.77 -0.26 10.44
N THR A 71 -6.53 0.25 9.47
CA THR A 71 -6.71 -0.41 8.17
C THR A 71 -6.12 0.45 7.07
N PHE A 72 -5.21 -0.09 6.28
CA PHE A 72 -4.51 0.63 5.23
C PHE A 72 -4.92 0.15 3.84
N SER A 73 -4.99 1.07 2.89
CA SER A 73 -5.14 0.75 1.46
C SER A 73 -3.80 0.74 0.75
N LEU A 74 -3.56 -0.29 -0.05
CA LEU A 74 -2.42 -0.34 -0.98
C LEU A 74 -2.61 0.61 -2.18
N ASP A 75 -3.86 0.97 -2.49
CA ASP A 75 -4.23 1.77 -3.65
C ASP A 75 -4.51 3.24 -3.27
N THR A 76 -3.48 3.97 -2.82
CA THR A 76 -3.58 5.37 -2.35
C THR A 76 -4.33 6.29 -3.32
N ARG A 77 -4.06 6.18 -4.62
CA ARG A 77 -4.72 7.02 -5.66
C ARG A 77 -6.21 6.75 -5.78
N ARG A 78 -6.60 5.46 -5.81
CA ARG A 78 -8.01 5.08 -5.99
C ARG A 78 -8.81 5.41 -4.74
N LEU A 79 -8.22 5.18 -3.57
CA LEU A 79 -8.76 5.62 -2.29
C LEU A 79 -9.00 7.14 -2.29
N LEU A 80 -8.02 7.94 -2.70
CA LEU A 80 -8.16 9.40 -2.78
C LEU A 80 -9.29 9.82 -3.75
N THR A 81 -9.38 9.19 -4.94
CA THR A 81 -10.47 9.45 -5.89
C THR A 81 -11.84 9.19 -5.28
N PHE A 82 -12.02 8.07 -4.57
CA PHE A 82 -13.30 7.75 -3.94
C PHE A 82 -13.69 8.73 -2.83
N ARG A 83 -12.73 9.12 -1.98
CA ARG A 83 -12.94 10.14 -0.93
C ARG A 83 -13.29 11.50 -1.53
N MET A 84 -12.57 11.94 -2.57
CA MET A 84 -12.87 13.19 -3.28
C MET A 84 -14.27 13.18 -3.91
N ALA A 85 -14.71 12.03 -4.41
CA ALA A 85 -16.04 11.84 -4.98
C ALA A 85 -17.14 11.61 -3.92
N LYS A 86 -16.81 11.58 -2.62
CA LYS A 86 -17.71 11.28 -1.50
C LYS A 86 -18.44 9.94 -1.65
N VAL A 87 -17.71 8.92 -2.11
CA VAL A 87 -18.23 7.54 -2.18
C VAL A 87 -18.14 6.91 -0.80
N HIS A 88 -19.25 6.30 -0.35
CA HIS A 88 -19.33 5.64 0.96
C HIS A 88 -19.41 4.10 0.88
N ALA A 89 -19.31 3.54 -0.33
CA ALA A 89 -19.37 2.10 -0.56
C ALA A 89 -18.46 1.71 -1.72
N VAL A 90 -17.36 1.03 -1.41
CA VAL A 90 -16.39 0.52 -2.39
C VAL A 90 -16.14 -0.96 -2.15
N LYS A 91 -15.82 -1.69 -3.22
CA LYS A 91 -15.39 -3.08 -3.11
C LYS A 91 -13.98 -3.11 -2.51
N THR A 92 -13.74 -4.03 -1.58
CA THR A 92 -12.43 -4.27 -0.97
C THR A 92 -12.08 -5.75 -1.03
N THR A 93 -10.78 -6.05 -1.04
CA THR A 93 -10.24 -7.40 -0.93
C THR A 93 -9.03 -7.36 0.00
N PRO A 94 -8.80 -8.41 0.82
CA PRO A 94 -7.60 -8.47 1.65
C PRO A 94 -6.35 -8.51 0.77
N ALA A 95 -5.35 -7.72 1.13
CA ALA A 95 -4.03 -7.77 0.51
C ALA A 95 -3.26 -9.00 0.99
N SER A 96 -2.54 -9.65 0.08
CA SER A 96 -1.60 -10.71 0.47
C SER A 96 -0.39 -10.12 1.20
N PHE A 97 0.25 -10.92 2.05
CA PHE A 97 1.47 -10.50 2.73
C PHE A 97 2.56 -10.03 1.76
N ARG A 98 2.75 -10.74 0.64
CA ARG A 98 3.69 -10.34 -0.42
C ARG A 98 3.41 -8.93 -0.92
N GLU A 99 2.14 -8.60 -1.18
CA GLU A 99 1.75 -7.27 -1.65
C GLU A 99 1.98 -6.20 -0.57
N ILE A 100 1.67 -6.49 0.69
CA ILE A 100 1.92 -5.59 1.83
C ILE A 100 3.42 -5.31 1.93
N ARG A 101 4.25 -6.37 2.01
CA ARG A 101 5.71 -6.26 2.04
C ARG A 101 6.19 -5.41 0.87
N GLN A 102 5.89 -5.77 -0.37
CA GLN A 102 6.35 -5.02 -1.55
C GLN A 102 5.87 -3.56 -1.58
N SER A 103 4.68 -3.28 -1.06
CA SER A 103 4.11 -1.92 -1.04
C SER A 103 4.78 -0.99 -0.02
N THR A 104 5.34 -1.52 1.07
CA THR A 104 6.12 -0.74 2.04
C THR A 104 7.50 -0.35 1.52
N TRP A 105 7.98 -1.01 0.47
CA TRP A 105 9.31 -0.80 -0.12
C TRP A 105 9.34 0.18 -1.29
N LYS A 106 8.31 1.00 -1.49
CA LYS A 106 8.08 1.69 -2.77
C LYS A 106 9.37 2.30 -3.32
N MET A 107 9.85 1.63 -4.36
CA MET A 107 10.99 2.01 -5.18
C MET A 107 10.80 3.46 -5.59
N THR A 108 11.73 4.33 -5.19
CA THR A 108 12.01 5.52 -5.98
C THR A 108 12.36 5.03 -7.38
N SER A 109 11.44 5.17 -8.33
CA SER A 109 11.79 5.07 -9.74
C SER A 109 12.65 6.29 -10.04
N GLU A 110 13.95 6.20 -9.77
CA GLU A 110 14.90 6.97 -10.55
C GLU A 110 14.88 6.36 -11.96
N GLU A 111 14.78 7.23 -12.95
CA GLU A 111 14.73 6.90 -14.36
C GLU A 111 15.79 5.84 -14.72
N GLY A 112 15.39 4.85 -15.52
CA GLY A 112 16.36 3.92 -16.13
C GLY A 112 16.77 2.76 -15.22
N GLY A 113 15.88 1.78 -15.08
CA GLY A 113 16.25 0.36 -15.04
C GLY A 113 17.44 -0.05 -14.15
N ILE A 114 17.37 0.17 -12.83
CA ILE A 114 18.00 -0.71 -11.84
C ILE A 114 17.04 -0.88 -10.65
N ILE A 115 16.71 -2.14 -10.35
CA ILE A 115 15.75 -2.59 -9.34
C ILE A 115 16.48 -2.73 -8.01
N THR A 116 16.84 -1.62 -7.36
CA THR A 116 17.26 -1.66 -5.96
C THR A 116 16.14 -1.05 -5.12
N PRO A 117 15.64 -1.73 -4.07
CA PRO A 117 14.68 -1.13 -3.15
C PRO A 117 15.31 0.12 -2.51
N GLY A 118 14.89 1.30 -2.96
CA GLY A 118 15.22 2.57 -2.33
C GLY A 118 14.07 3.03 -1.46
N MET A 119 14.36 3.53 -0.25
CA MET A 119 13.37 4.23 0.56
C MET A 119 12.70 5.32 -0.27
N THR A 120 11.37 5.31 -0.32
CA THR A 120 10.63 6.49 -0.77
C THR A 120 10.98 7.61 0.20
N SER A 121 11.60 8.68 -0.30
CA SER A 121 11.91 9.85 0.52
C SER A 121 10.63 10.33 1.18
N THR A 122 10.60 10.29 2.51
CA THR A 122 9.57 10.96 3.32
C THR A 122 9.67 12.45 3.02
N PRO A 123 8.72 13.08 2.32
CA PRO A 123 8.78 14.51 2.11
C PRO A 123 8.47 15.20 3.44
N ASN A 124 9.35 16.12 3.84
CA ASN A 124 9.21 17.12 4.91
C ASN A 124 8.68 16.64 6.27
N LYS A 125 9.59 16.68 7.26
CA LYS A 125 9.33 16.53 8.70
C LYS A 125 8.29 17.51 9.28
N ASP A 126 7.89 18.54 8.54
CA ASP A 126 7.04 19.63 9.05
C ASP A 126 5.64 19.70 8.41
N ALA A 127 5.22 18.70 7.62
CA ALA A 127 3.90 18.68 6.99
C ALA A 127 3.00 17.56 7.54
N TYR A 128 2.36 17.83 8.68
CA TYR A 128 1.14 17.17 9.18
C TYR A 128 1.31 15.75 9.79
N PRO A 129 0.37 15.35 10.68
CA PRO A 129 0.67 14.69 11.95
C PRO A 129 1.04 13.23 11.76
N HIS A 130 2.00 12.77 12.57
CA HIS A 130 2.36 11.39 12.86
C HIS A 130 1.96 10.38 11.76
N SER A 131 2.92 9.98 10.93
CA SER A 131 2.86 8.63 10.35
C SER A 131 2.48 7.69 11.50
N TYR A 132 1.28 7.08 11.43
CA TYR A 132 0.74 6.23 12.50
C TYR A 132 1.85 5.39 13.11
N THR A 133 2.01 5.43 14.43
CA THR A 133 3.10 4.77 15.15
C THR A 133 3.21 3.32 14.70
N THR A 134 2.04 2.66 14.58
CA THR A 134 1.86 1.32 14.03
C THR A 134 2.45 1.14 12.63
N LEU A 135 2.15 2.03 11.67
CA LEU A 135 2.64 1.90 10.30
C LEU A 135 4.15 2.09 10.23
N TYR A 136 4.69 3.03 11.01
CA TYR A 136 6.13 3.25 11.09
C TYR A 136 6.84 2.02 11.66
N LYS A 137 6.38 1.49 12.79
CA LYS A 137 6.93 0.27 13.40
C LYS A 137 6.84 -0.93 12.47
N LEU A 138 5.69 -1.14 11.82
CA LEU A 138 5.49 -2.20 10.84
C LEU A 138 6.51 -2.11 9.70
N ARG A 139 6.73 -0.90 9.15
CA ARG A 139 7.72 -0.66 8.10
C ARG A 139 9.14 -0.96 8.55
N SER A 140 9.54 -0.45 9.72
CA SER A 140 10.88 -0.67 10.26
C SER A 140 11.14 -2.16 10.51
N GLU A 141 10.15 -2.89 11.01
CA GLU A 141 10.29 -4.32 11.28
C GLU A 141 10.32 -5.15 9.99
N LEU A 142 9.44 -4.85 9.03
CA LEU A 142 9.50 -5.44 7.68
C LEU A 142 10.86 -5.18 7.02
N GLU A 143 11.40 -3.97 7.20
CA GLU A 143 12.71 -3.59 6.68
C GLU A 143 13.83 -4.45 7.26
N ARG A 144 13.91 -4.46 8.59
CA ARG A 144 14.90 -5.21 9.34
C ARG A 144 14.89 -6.69 8.96
N LEU A 145 13.70 -7.31 8.95
CA LEU A 145 13.55 -8.74 8.65
C LEU A 145 13.86 -9.05 7.18
N THR A 146 13.47 -8.19 6.24
CA THR A 146 13.78 -8.39 4.83
C THR A 146 15.27 -8.28 4.57
N GLN A 147 15.97 -7.32 5.19
CA GLN A 147 17.43 -7.21 5.04
C GLN A 147 18.14 -8.47 5.55
N GLN A 148 17.72 -9.00 6.71
CA GLN A 148 18.25 -10.28 7.25
C GLN A 148 17.98 -11.45 6.31
N GLY A 149 16.75 -11.57 5.80
CA GLY A 149 16.37 -12.62 4.86
C GLY A 149 17.11 -12.51 3.52
N MET A 150 17.34 -11.30 3.02
CA MET A 150 18.09 -11.05 1.78
C MET A 150 19.55 -11.44 1.92
N GLN A 151 20.19 -11.14 3.06
CA GLN A 151 21.56 -11.59 3.35
C GLN A 151 21.65 -13.12 3.38
N HIS A 152 20.67 -13.80 3.99
CA HIS A 152 20.60 -15.27 3.98
C HIS A 152 20.47 -15.83 2.57
N CYS A 153 19.55 -15.29 1.76
CA CYS A 153 19.37 -15.71 0.38
C CYS A 153 20.63 -15.50 -0.46
N GLN A 154 21.32 -14.38 -0.28
CA GLN A 154 22.57 -14.08 -0.97
C GLN A 154 23.67 -15.08 -0.61
N ALA A 155 23.84 -15.39 0.68
CA ALA A 155 24.84 -16.37 1.14
C ALA A 155 24.58 -17.79 0.62
N ASN A 156 23.32 -18.12 0.34
CA ASN A 156 22.89 -19.46 -0.10
C ASN A 156 22.51 -19.53 -1.60
N ASN A 157 22.81 -18.50 -2.39
CA ASN A 157 22.46 -18.42 -3.82
C ASN A 157 20.96 -18.63 -4.13
N ILE A 158 20.07 -18.22 -3.22
CA ILE A 158 18.62 -18.29 -3.41
C ILE A 158 18.17 -17.02 -4.16
N VAL A 159 17.62 -17.20 -5.36
CA VAL A 159 17.28 -16.09 -6.28
C VAL A 159 15.87 -16.23 -6.87
N GLY A 160 15.37 -15.16 -7.50
CA GLY A 160 14.07 -15.15 -8.19
C GLY A 160 12.89 -15.49 -7.27
N GLU A 161 11.95 -16.28 -7.78
CA GLU A 161 10.76 -16.68 -7.01
C GLU A 161 11.07 -17.51 -5.76
N ALA A 162 12.15 -18.30 -5.77
CA ALA A 162 12.57 -19.06 -4.59
C ALA A 162 12.97 -18.12 -3.44
N ARG A 163 13.59 -16.98 -3.76
CA ARG A 163 13.91 -15.93 -2.80
C ARG A 163 12.64 -15.28 -2.25
N GLU A 164 11.71 -14.91 -3.12
CA GLU A 164 10.45 -14.28 -2.68
C GLU A 164 9.62 -15.23 -1.79
N ALA A 165 9.56 -16.52 -2.14
CA ALA A 165 8.91 -17.53 -1.33
C ALA A 165 9.59 -17.70 0.05
N TYR A 166 10.92 -17.74 0.09
CA TYR A 166 11.67 -17.79 1.36
C TYR A 166 11.37 -16.58 2.25
N LEU A 167 11.40 -15.38 1.67
CA LEU A 167 11.14 -14.14 2.40
C LEU A 167 9.71 -14.12 2.94
N ASP A 168 8.72 -14.50 2.12
CA ASP A 168 7.32 -14.55 2.57
C ASP A 168 7.16 -15.57 3.72
N GLN A 169 7.69 -16.79 3.57
CA GLN A 169 7.59 -17.86 4.58
C GLN A 169 8.30 -17.52 5.90
N THR A 170 9.39 -16.76 5.84
CA THR A 170 10.20 -16.43 7.02
C THR A 170 9.67 -15.19 7.74
N ILE A 171 9.25 -14.17 6.99
CA ILE A 171 8.90 -12.85 7.54
C ILE A 171 7.42 -12.79 7.94
N GLU A 172 6.53 -13.42 7.18
CA GLU A 172 5.08 -13.35 7.44
C GLU A 172 4.70 -13.80 8.86
N PRO A 173 5.18 -14.93 9.39
CA PRO A 173 4.83 -15.36 10.75
C PRO A 173 5.30 -14.38 11.81
N ALA A 174 6.50 -13.80 11.66
CA ALA A 174 7.06 -12.85 12.59
C ALA A 174 6.25 -11.54 12.63
N ILE A 175 5.87 -11.03 11.45
CA ILE A 175 5.06 -9.80 11.35
C ILE A 175 3.64 -10.02 11.87
N ARG A 176 3.01 -11.16 11.54
CA ARG A 176 1.68 -11.49 12.07
C ARG A 176 1.69 -11.64 13.59
N ALA A 177 2.76 -12.17 14.16
CA ALA A 177 2.93 -12.26 15.62
C ALA A 177 3.15 -10.89 16.26
N ALA A 178 3.90 -9.98 15.63
CA ALA A 178 4.22 -8.67 16.18
C ALA A 178 3.07 -7.65 16.05
N PHE A 179 2.31 -7.67 14.95
CA PHE A 179 1.35 -6.61 14.61
C PHE A 179 -0.08 -7.12 14.29
N HIS A 180 -0.40 -8.35 14.69
CA HIS A 180 -1.69 -9.00 14.40
C HIS A 180 -2.19 -8.77 12.96
N LEU A 181 -1.26 -8.77 12.00
CA LEU A 181 -1.51 -8.41 10.62
C LEU A 181 -2.56 -9.34 10.01
N ARG A 182 -3.60 -8.79 9.37
CA ARG A 182 -4.70 -9.54 8.74
C ARG A 182 -4.93 -9.11 7.31
#